data_AF-A0A085ZPQ1-F1
#
_entry.id   AF-A0A085ZPQ1-F1
#
_cell.length_a   1.000
_cell.length_b   1.000
_cell.length_c   1.000
_cell.angle_alpha   90.00
_cell.angle_beta   90.00
_cell.angle_gamma   90.00
#
_symmetry.space_group_name_H-M   'P 1'
#
loop_
_entity.id
_entity.type
_entity.pdbx_description
1 polymer ?
#
loop_
_entity_poly.entity_id
_entity_poly.type
_entity_poly.pdbx_seq_one_letter_code
_entity_poly.pdbx_strand_id
1 'polypeptide(L)'
;MLKLNAKIRVYETISLIPTPKFYEFNYVKNVEISSSYKSLTDTAVIVMPQKVYTDTKGFDQNLFANASGKEQSIYDFFKLENFIEIFLGYDGDYKPAFRGYITGVQADINATISCEDMMYALKKIKAVDDDNVQDQNDLYNTIAVNPTTNVENFNPKTFFEKRIKELKLPIKLNALNEELGNIMISRNHTLAQVFEMLKEKGIFTYFKIEATGPVLTITNNPQEHTASELVGFVDRNFIKSPLAGSLVKKLINQGLDLLSSQLSKATQSVSDVFSGKVRFRFRYNIIEDKLVAVNESAKNTRTRVEKYFKNSNTPIYIELGDPNGQLIKTHVLHNDTDELPKDPTAFKKAATEAASELYQYGALRAMQSKPNGFEGSFLTFGEPFVRPTDKVVLENAKDKQKNGTFQVEKVERSYGVNGYRQRIYIGRRVVAI
;
A
#
# COMPACT_ATOMS: atom_id res chain seq x y z
N MET A 1 26.54 15.11 19.32
CA MET A 1 26.51 14.09 18.25
C MET A 1 25.35 13.17 18.59
N LEU A 2 24.38 12.97 17.69
CA LEU A 2 23.25 12.07 17.97
C LEU A 2 23.79 10.64 18.10
N LYS A 3 23.39 9.93 19.15
CA LYS A 3 23.70 8.51 19.31
C LYS A 3 22.79 7.72 18.40
N LEU A 4 23.37 6.88 17.56
CA LEU A 4 22.61 6.02 16.67
C LEU A 4 22.14 4.77 17.43
N ASN A 5 20.84 4.45 17.35
CA ASN A 5 20.25 3.33 18.07
C ASN A 5 19.43 2.42 17.13
N ALA A 6 19.63 1.11 17.29
CA ALA A 6 18.81 0.08 16.66
C ALA A 6 18.42 -0.96 17.72
N LYS A 7 17.23 -1.53 17.54
CA LYS A 7 16.71 -2.62 18.36
C LYS A 7 16.03 -3.61 17.44
N ILE A 8 16.52 -4.84 17.44
CA ILE A 8 15.99 -5.95 16.64
C ILE A 8 15.38 -6.96 17.60
N ARG A 9 14.11 -7.31 17.39
CA ARG A 9 13.44 -8.37 18.15
C ARG A 9 13.10 -9.52 17.22
N VAL A 10 13.51 -10.73 17.58
CA VAL A 10 13.21 -11.95 16.83
C VAL A 10 12.36 -12.86 17.70
N TYR A 11 11.15 -13.15 17.26
CA TYR A 11 10.16 -13.95 17.93
C TYR A 11 10.14 -15.36 17.33
N GLU A 12 10.14 -16.38 18.19
CA GLU A 12 9.85 -17.74 17.74
C GLU A 12 8.40 -17.82 17.27
N THR A 13 8.15 -18.56 16.20
CA THR A 13 6.80 -18.70 15.64
C THR A 13 6.32 -20.14 15.66
N ILE A 14 5.02 -20.34 15.86
CA ILE A 14 4.33 -21.61 15.63
C ILE A 14 3.35 -21.38 14.49
N SER A 15 3.54 -22.05 13.35
CA SER A 15 2.74 -21.84 12.14
C SER A 15 2.63 -20.35 11.76
N LEU A 16 3.77 -19.65 11.74
CA LEU A 16 3.90 -18.21 11.47
C LEU A 16 3.26 -17.27 12.53
N ILE A 17 2.64 -17.79 13.59
CA ILE A 17 2.10 -16.96 14.67
C ILE A 17 3.23 -16.68 15.69
N PRO A 18 3.58 -15.39 15.95
CA PRO A 18 4.61 -15.05 16.92
C PRO A 18 4.23 -15.51 18.34
N THR A 19 5.16 -16.17 19.01
CA THR A 19 5.03 -16.54 20.43
C THR A 19 5.52 -15.40 21.35
N PRO A 20 5.19 -15.42 22.65
CA PRO A 20 5.75 -14.44 23.60
C PRO A 20 7.27 -14.52 23.79
N LYS A 21 7.91 -15.60 23.34
CA LYS A 21 9.36 -15.80 23.48
C LYS A 21 10.09 -15.09 22.34
N PHE A 22 10.95 -14.15 22.71
CA PHE A 22 11.75 -13.39 21.75
C PHE A 22 13.19 -13.15 22.24
N TYR A 23 14.06 -12.87 21.28
CA TYR A 23 15.44 -12.46 21.47
C TYR A 23 15.60 -11.01 21.05
N GLU A 24 16.27 -10.18 21.86
CA GLU A 24 16.47 -8.76 21.58
C GLU A 24 17.95 -8.46 21.36
N PHE A 25 18.25 -7.73 20.29
CA PHE A 25 19.58 -7.25 19.95
C PHE A 25 19.56 -5.73 19.83
N ASN A 26 20.34 -5.05 20.67
CA ASN A 26 20.46 -3.57 20.65
C ASN A 26 21.65 -3.10 19.79
N TYR A 27 22.07 -3.94 18.84
CA TYR A 27 23.14 -3.67 17.92
C TYR A 27 22.90 -4.33 16.57
N VAL A 28 23.44 -3.70 15.53
CA VAL A 28 23.40 -4.20 14.15
C VAL A 28 24.48 -3.50 13.35
N LYS A 29 25.08 -4.19 12.37
CA LYS A 29 26.07 -3.57 11.49
C LYS A 29 25.38 -2.68 10.47
N ASN A 30 24.52 -3.28 9.64
CA ASN A 30 23.74 -2.56 8.65
C ASN A 30 22.27 -3.05 8.63
N VAL A 31 21.36 -2.14 8.31
CA VAL A 31 19.96 -2.45 7.95
C VAL A 31 19.61 -1.70 6.68
N GLU A 32 19.05 -2.40 5.70
CA GLU A 32 18.45 -1.83 4.50
C GLU A 32 16.97 -2.23 4.46
N ILE A 33 16.07 -1.26 4.28
CA ILE A 33 14.62 -1.51 4.17
C ILE A 33 14.09 -0.80 2.93
N SER A 34 13.27 -1.48 2.13
CA SER A 34 12.56 -0.89 0.99
C SER A 34 11.06 -1.08 1.17
N SER A 35 10.35 0.03 1.35
CA SER A 35 8.90 0.04 1.55
C SER A 35 8.16 0.84 0.49
N SER A 36 7.07 0.32 -0.08
CA SER A 36 6.30 1.00 -1.14
C SER A 36 4.86 0.53 -1.22
N TYR A 37 3.89 1.45 -1.33
CA TYR A 37 2.49 1.06 -1.54
C TYR A 37 2.23 0.41 -2.93
N LYS A 38 3.18 0.58 -3.88
CA LYS A 38 3.10 -0.01 -5.23
C LYS A 38 3.58 -1.47 -5.26
N SER A 39 4.38 -1.86 -4.26
CA SER A 39 4.89 -3.22 -4.10
C SER A 39 3.98 -4.00 -3.17
N LEU A 40 3.75 -5.29 -3.46
CA LEU A 40 2.94 -6.13 -2.59
C LEU A 40 3.66 -6.50 -1.28
N THR A 41 5.00 -6.42 -1.28
CA THR A 41 5.84 -6.83 -0.17
C THR A 41 6.93 -5.80 0.06
N ASP A 42 7.03 -5.32 1.29
CA ASP A 42 8.20 -4.60 1.77
C ASP A 42 9.32 -5.58 2.14
N THR A 43 10.57 -5.19 1.92
CA THR A 43 11.73 -6.03 2.21
C THR A 43 12.68 -5.37 3.21
N ALA A 44 13.37 -6.19 3.98
CA ALA A 44 14.48 -5.76 4.83
C ALA A 44 15.66 -6.71 4.72
N VAL A 45 16.87 -6.16 4.82
CA VAL A 45 18.12 -6.93 4.90
C VAL A 45 18.90 -6.42 6.10
N ILE A 46 19.27 -7.33 6.99
CA ILE A 46 20.04 -7.05 8.20
C ILE A 46 21.41 -7.71 8.06
N VAL A 47 22.47 -6.97 8.37
CA VAL A 47 23.82 -7.51 8.48
C VAL A 47 24.23 -7.54 9.95
N MET A 48 24.61 -8.71 10.44
CA MET A 48 25.03 -9.00 11.81
C MET A 48 26.36 -9.75 11.81
N PRO A 49 27.12 -9.73 12.92
CA PRO A 49 28.20 -10.70 13.15
C PRO A 49 27.66 -12.14 13.17
N GLN A 50 28.48 -13.12 12.78
CA GLN A 50 28.08 -14.55 12.83
C GLN A 50 27.82 -15.05 14.25
N LYS A 51 28.46 -14.42 15.23
CA LYS A 51 28.35 -14.74 16.63
C LYS A 51 27.73 -13.57 17.37
N VAL A 52 26.72 -13.87 18.18
CA VAL A 52 25.88 -12.85 18.81
C VAL A 52 25.69 -13.11 20.30
N TYR A 53 25.27 -12.07 21.01
CA TYR A 53 25.00 -12.06 22.44
C TYR A 53 23.59 -11.53 22.67
N THR A 54 22.81 -12.19 23.52
CA THR A 54 21.43 -11.82 23.83
C THR A 54 21.32 -10.88 25.04
N ASP A 55 22.32 -10.84 25.91
CA ASP A 55 22.44 -9.83 26.97
C ASP A 55 23.52 -8.80 26.57
N THR A 56 23.08 -7.56 26.38
CA THR A 56 23.84 -6.48 25.76
C THR A 56 23.76 -5.18 26.55
N LYS A 57 23.36 -5.24 27.83
CA LYS A 57 23.28 -4.02 28.66
C LYS A 57 24.66 -3.36 28.74
N GLY A 58 24.76 -2.15 28.18
CA GLY A 58 26.04 -1.42 28.11
C GLY A 58 26.98 -1.80 26.97
N PHE A 59 26.49 -2.58 25.98
CA PHE A 59 27.26 -2.98 24.80
C PHE A 59 27.73 -1.78 23.98
N ASP A 60 29.05 -1.64 23.86
CA ASP A 60 29.70 -0.67 22.98
C ASP A 60 30.01 -1.33 21.63
N GLN A 61 29.29 -0.92 20.59
CA GLN A 61 29.45 -1.42 19.21
C GLN A 61 30.87 -1.22 18.65
N ASN A 62 31.61 -0.21 19.11
CA ASN A 62 32.95 0.09 18.60
C ASN A 62 34.03 -0.77 19.24
N LEU A 63 33.77 -1.32 20.44
CA LEU A 63 34.77 -2.03 21.22
C LEU A 63 34.44 -3.51 21.44
N PHE A 64 33.19 -3.94 21.20
CA PHE A 64 32.69 -5.29 21.53
C PHE A 64 33.02 -5.74 22.98
N ALA A 65 33.43 -4.82 23.86
CA ALA A 65 34.17 -5.14 25.07
C ALA A 65 33.29 -5.46 26.28
N ASN A 66 31.99 -5.17 26.20
CA ASN A 66 31.08 -5.17 27.35
C ASN A 66 29.89 -6.14 27.19
N ALA A 67 29.94 -7.08 26.25
CA ALA A 67 28.89 -8.10 26.12
C ALA A 67 28.97 -9.08 27.31
N SER A 68 27.94 -9.10 28.17
CA SER A 68 27.78 -10.12 29.21
C SER A 68 26.96 -11.27 28.63
N GLY A 69 27.56 -12.46 28.44
CA GLY A 69 26.82 -13.63 27.97
C GLY A 69 27.69 -14.67 27.27
N LYS A 70 27.13 -15.87 27.05
CA LYS A 70 27.78 -16.90 26.24
C LYS A 70 27.69 -16.51 24.77
N GLU A 71 28.82 -16.54 24.07
CA GLU A 71 28.87 -16.38 22.63
C GLU A 71 28.06 -17.49 21.95
N GLN A 72 27.10 -17.13 21.10
CA GLN A 72 26.19 -18.06 20.43
C GLN A 72 26.10 -17.80 18.93
N SER A 73 25.71 -18.81 18.16
CA SER A 73 25.61 -18.70 16.70
C SER A 73 24.41 -17.85 16.31
N ILE A 74 24.51 -17.06 15.24
CA ILE A 74 23.38 -16.31 14.68
C ILE A 74 22.19 -17.24 14.36
N TYR A 75 22.46 -18.48 13.94
CA TYR A 75 21.45 -19.48 13.58
C TYR A 75 20.63 -19.98 14.78
N ASP A 76 21.11 -19.77 16.00
CA ASP A 76 20.35 -20.13 17.20
C ASP A 76 19.13 -19.23 17.39
N PHE A 77 19.19 -17.99 16.87
CA PHE A 77 18.18 -16.95 17.07
C PHE A 77 17.46 -16.54 15.80
N PHE A 78 18.18 -16.42 14.68
CA PHE A 78 17.64 -16.05 13.38
C PHE A 78 17.39 -17.34 12.59
N LYS A 79 16.13 -17.77 12.57
CA LYS A 79 15.68 -18.96 11.85
C LYS A 79 14.65 -18.57 10.81
N LEU A 80 14.56 -19.36 9.75
CA LEU A 80 13.54 -19.18 8.73
C LEU A 80 12.16 -19.14 9.39
N GLU A 81 11.30 -18.25 8.91
CA GLU A 81 9.93 -18.03 9.39
C GLU A 81 9.78 -17.44 10.80
N ASN A 82 10.86 -17.22 11.55
CA ASN A 82 10.75 -16.42 12.76
C ASN A 82 10.27 -15.00 12.42
N PHE A 83 9.41 -14.46 13.27
CA PHE A 83 8.91 -13.10 13.12
C PHE A 83 9.94 -12.10 13.65
N ILE A 84 10.09 -10.97 12.98
CA ILE A 84 11.11 -9.98 13.29
C ILE A 84 10.52 -8.56 13.30
N GLU A 85 10.89 -7.79 14.33
CA GLU A 85 10.64 -6.36 14.41
C GLU A 85 11.97 -5.61 14.40
N ILE A 86 12.06 -4.57 13.57
CA ILE A 86 13.23 -3.69 13.45
C ILE A 86 12.80 -2.29 13.90
N PHE A 87 13.50 -1.77 14.90
CA PHE A 87 13.34 -0.40 15.36
C PHE A 87 14.64 0.39 15.15
N LEU A 88 14.54 1.59 14.59
CA LEU A 88 15.67 2.46 14.28
C LEU A 88 15.40 3.86 14.83
N GLY A 89 16.44 4.59 15.22
CA GLY A 89 16.31 5.98 15.62
C GLY A 89 17.57 6.57 16.25
N TYR A 90 17.37 7.68 16.99
CA TYR A 90 18.44 8.44 17.63
C TYR A 90 18.19 8.63 19.13
N ASP A 91 19.25 8.69 19.91
CA ASP A 91 19.24 9.04 21.35
C ASP A 91 18.21 8.25 22.19
N GLY A 92 17.99 6.98 21.81
CA GLY A 92 17.03 6.08 22.46
C GLY A 92 15.57 6.24 22.04
N ASP A 93 15.25 7.19 21.16
CA ASP A 93 13.92 7.29 20.53
C ASP A 93 13.82 6.31 19.36
N TYR A 94 13.14 5.19 19.57
CA TYR A 94 13.01 4.11 18.61
C TYR A 94 11.74 4.24 17.76
N LYS A 95 11.85 4.25 16.43
CA LYS A 95 10.72 4.17 15.50
C LYS A 95 10.60 2.76 14.91
N PRO A 96 9.40 2.17 14.84
CA PRO A 96 9.19 0.87 14.20
C PRO A 96 9.41 1.02 12.68
N ALA A 97 10.52 0.49 12.19
CA ALA A 97 10.95 0.64 10.81
C ALA A 97 10.50 -0.53 9.92
N PHE A 98 10.36 -1.74 10.48
CA PHE A 98 9.95 -2.94 9.73
C PHE A 98 9.36 -4.00 10.67
N ARG A 99 8.40 -4.78 10.16
CA ARG A 99 7.78 -5.92 10.83
C ARG A 99 7.48 -7.01 9.80
N GLY A 100 7.95 -8.23 10.03
CA GLY A 100 7.84 -9.29 9.03
C GLY A 100 8.43 -10.62 9.47
N TYR A 101 8.82 -11.43 8.50
CA TYR A 101 9.38 -12.76 8.72
C TYR A 101 10.77 -12.87 8.10
N ILE A 102 11.62 -13.67 8.74
CA ILE A 102 12.91 -14.05 8.19
C ILE A 102 12.69 -15.02 7.03
N THR A 103 13.18 -14.66 5.84
CA THR A 103 13.06 -15.43 4.60
C THR A 103 14.38 -16.05 4.15
N GLY A 104 15.50 -15.66 4.76
CA GLY A 104 16.80 -16.29 4.53
C GLY A 104 17.84 -15.86 5.55
N VAL A 105 18.79 -16.76 5.85
CA VAL A 105 19.93 -16.52 6.73
C VAL A 105 21.18 -17.10 6.10
N GLN A 106 22.12 -16.24 5.72
CA GLN A 106 23.39 -16.61 5.09
C GLN A 106 24.53 -16.09 5.95
N ALA A 107 25.45 -16.95 6.40
CA ALA A 107 26.52 -16.54 7.30
C ALA A 107 27.89 -16.99 6.77
N ASP A 108 28.39 -16.35 5.71
CA ASP A 108 29.71 -16.64 5.13
C ASP A 108 30.83 -15.89 5.86
N ILE A 109 30.87 -14.55 5.75
CA ILE A 109 31.81 -13.68 6.50
C ILE A 109 31.06 -12.89 7.58
N ASN A 110 29.98 -12.21 7.19
CA ASN A 110 28.98 -11.66 8.11
C ASN A 110 27.68 -12.43 7.89
N ALA A 111 26.82 -12.44 8.90
CA ALA A 111 25.46 -12.94 8.75
C ALA A 111 24.61 -11.90 8.03
N THR A 112 24.01 -12.30 6.90
CA THR A 112 23.01 -11.55 6.15
C THR A 112 21.67 -12.24 6.34
N ILE A 113 20.72 -11.49 6.90
CA ILE A 113 19.36 -11.95 7.16
C ILE A 113 18.43 -11.20 6.21
N SER A 114 17.76 -11.93 5.34
CA SER A 114 16.73 -11.40 4.45
C SER A 114 15.37 -11.54 5.10
N CYS A 115 14.54 -10.52 4.99
CA CYS A 115 13.19 -10.48 5.54
C CYS A 115 12.20 -9.93 4.52
N GLU A 116 10.97 -10.42 4.61
CA GLU A 116 9.79 -9.87 3.94
C GLU A 116 8.79 -9.48 5.00
N ASP A 117 7.95 -8.47 4.73
CA ASP A 117 6.92 -8.04 5.67
C ASP A 117 5.86 -9.12 5.93
N MET A 118 4.77 -8.72 6.59
CA MET A 118 3.66 -9.60 6.93
C MET A 118 3.01 -10.29 5.72
N MET A 119 3.24 -9.79 4.49
CA MET A 119 2.76 -10.42 3.25
C MET A 119 3.35 -11.81 3.04
N TYR A 120 4.54 -12.10 3.59
CA TYR A 120 5.14 -13.43 3.51
C TYR A 120 4.21 -14.53 4.02
N ALA A 121 3.48 -14.27 5.11
CA ALA A 121 2.50 -15.24 5.60
C ALA A 121 1.38 -15.46 4.58
N LEU A 122 0.86 -14.39 4.00
CA LEU A 122 -0.26 -14.44 3.04
C LEU A 122 0.14 -15.09 1.69
N LYS A 123 1.44 -15.13 1.37
CA LYS A 123 1.99 -15.91 0.24
C LYS A 123 1.94 -17.42 0.46
N LYS A 124 1.72 -17.89 1.70
CA LYS A 124 1.66 -19.32 2.05
C LYS A 124 0.25 -19.82 2.32
N ILE A 125 -0.71 -18.92 2.39
CA ILE A 125 -2.08 -19.22 2.78
C ILE A 125 -2.92 -19.27 1.51
N LYS A 126 -3.62 -20.38 1.30
CA LYS A 126 -4.56 -20.53 0.18
C LYS A 126 -5.74 -19.56 0.33
N ALA A 127 -6.23 -19.06 -0.80
CA ALA A 127 -7.37 -18.16 -0.85
C ALA A 127 -8.72 -18.87 -0.65
N VAL A 128 -8.75 -20.17 -0.95
CA VAL A 128 -9.89 -21.07 -0.74
C VAL A 128 -9.40 -22.32 0.00
N ASP A 129 -10.26 -22.84 0.88
CA ASP A 129 -10.00 -24.05 1.66
C ASP A 129 -10.42 -25.26 0.82
N ASP A 130 -9.55 -26.27 0.72
CA ASP A 130 -9.77 -27.50 -0.06
C ASP A 130 -10.74 -28.48 0.63
N ASP A 131 -10.85 -28.41 1.96
CA ASP A 131 -11.56 -29.41 2.76
C ASP A 131 -13.05 -29.06 2.94
N ASN A 132 -13.46 -27.83 2.60
CA ASN A 132 -14.78 -27.30 2.89
C ASN A 132 -15.55 -26.84 1.62
N VAL A 133 -15.59 -27.75 0.64
CA VAL A 133 -16.04 -27.57 -0.77
C VAL A 133 -17.43 -26.95 -0.94
N GLN A 134 -18.32 -27.16 0.04
CA GLN A 134 -19.73 -26.75 -0.03
C GLN A 134 -20.27 -26.30 1.34
N ASP A 135 -19.48 -25.55 2.12
CA ASP A 135 -20.02 -24.92 3.32
C ASP A 135 -21.09 -23.90 2.92
N GLN A 136 -22.36 -24.17 3.27
CA GLN A 136 -23.48 -23.26 3.01
C GLN A 136 -23.31 -21.91 3.72
N ASN A 137 -22.43 -21.83 4.74
CA ASN A 137 -22.07 -20.59 5.44
C ASN A 137 -20.82 -19.91 4.86
N ASP A 138 -20.15 -20.51 3.88
CA ASP A 138 -19.02 -19.92 3.14
C ASP A 138 -19.28 -19.80 1.64
N LEU A 139 -20.12 -18.83 1.28
CA LEU A 139 -20.39 -18.46 -0.12
C LEU A 139 -19.11 -18.07 -0.91
N TYR A 140 -18.01 -17.77 -0.22
CA TYR A 140 -16.71 -17.43 -0.81
C TYR A 140 -15.73 -18.62 -0.90
N ASN A 141 -16.13 -19.80 -0.42
CA ASN A 141 -15.37 -21.05 -0.56
C ASN A 141 -15.96 -21.95 -1.64
N THR A 142 -16.13 -21.42 -2.84
CA THR A 142 -16.65 -22.17 -3.98
C THR A 142 -15.55 -22.98 -4.64
N ILE A 143 -15.30 -24.17 -4.10
CA ILE A 143 -14.49 -25.16 -4.79
C ILE A 143 -15.29 -25.68 -5.99
N ALA A 144 -14.91 -25.32 -7.22
CA ALA A 144 -15.47 -25.98 -8.38
C ALA A 144 -14.95 -27.40 -8.45
N VAL A 145 -15.84 -28.28 -8.91
CA VAL A 145 -15.52 -29.62 -9.40
C VAL A 145 -14.59 -29.56 -10.64
N ASN A 146 -14.41 -28.37 -11.24
CA ASN A 146 -13.49 -28.03 -12.33
C ASN A 146 -12.38 -27.05 -11.86
N PRO A 147 -11.22 -26.94 -12.55
CA PRO A 147 -10.03 -26.20 -12.06
C PRO A 147 -10.16 -24.66 -11.96
N THR A 148 -11.31 -24.09 -12.34
CA THR A 148 -11.61 -22.65 -12.29
C THR A 148 -13.07 -22.44 -11.95
N THR A 149 -13.35 -21.81 -10.80
CA THR A 149 -14.68 -21.30 -10.42
C THR A 149 -14.67 -19.79 -10.41
N ASN A 150 -15.82 -19.19 -10.71
CA ASN A 150 -16.08 -17.80 -10.41
C ASN A 150 -16.54 -17.68 -8.94
N VAL A 151 -15.82 -16.90 -8.15
CA VAL A 151 -16.34 -16.36 -6.89
C VAL A 151 -17.30 -15.26 -7.27
N GLU A 152 -18.59 -15.50 -7.05
CA GLU A 152 -19.64 -14.55 -7.40
C GLU A 152 -19.64 -13.35 -6.45
N ASN A 153 -19.96 -12.16 -6.98
CA ASN A 153 -20.16 -10.94 -6.19
C ASN A 153 -19.02 -10.66 -5.22
N PHE A 154 -17.78 -10.77 -5.70
CA PHE A 154 -16.61 -10.67 -4.85
C PHE A 154 -16.47 -9.27 -4.25
N ASN A 155 -16.46 -9.21 -2.93
CA ASN A 155 -16.17 -7.98 -2.19
C ASN A 155 -14.87 -8.20 -1.37
N PRO A 156 -13.80 -7.40 -1.61
CA PRO A 156 -12.53 -7.58 -0.93
C PRO A 156 -12.66 -7.55 0.60
N LYS A 157 -13.49 -6.64 1.14
CA LYS A 157 -13.66 -6.52 2.57
C LYS A 157 -14.21 -7.81 3.19
N THR A 158 -15.36 -8.28 2.72
CA THR A 158 -16.00 -9.48 3.30
C THR A 158 -15.14 -10.73 3.10
N PHE A 159 -14.54 -10.89 1.91
CA PHE A 159 -13.68 -12.01 1.59
C PHE A 159 -12.45 -12.08 2.50
N PHE A 160 -11.66 -11.01 2.57
CA PHE A 160 -10.42 -11.02 3.34
C PHE A 160 -10.66 -10.92 4.85
N GLU A 161 -11.75 -10.29 5.31
CA GLU A 161 -12.11 -10.31 6.75
C GLU A 161 -12.32 -11.75 7.22
N LYS A 162 -13.03 -12.56 6.45
CA LYS A 162 -13.25 -13.98 6.76
C LYS A 162 -11.93 -14.76 6.77
N ARG A 163 -11.21 -14.73 5.64
CA ARG A 163 -9.97 -15.51 5.47
C ARG A 163 -8.89 -15.12 6.47
N ILE A 164 -8.73 -13.85 6.80
CA ILE A 164 -7.68 -13.39 7.74
C ILE A 164 -8.04 -13.73 9.19
N LYS A 165 -9.32 -13.66 9.57
CA LYS A 165 -9.78 -13.98 10.92
C LYS A 165 -9.48 -15.43 11.30
N GLU A 166 -9.58 -16.35 10.34
CA GLU A 166 -9.29 -17.78 10.53
C GLU A 166 -7.81 -18.05 10.86
N LEU A 167 -6.90 -17.18 10.40
CA LEU A 167 -5.45 -17.34 10.59
C LEU A 167 -4.98 -16.99 11.99
N LYS A 168 -5.81 -16.27 12.77
CA LYS A 168 -5.45 -15.76 14.12
C LYS A 168 -4.15 -14.94 14.14
N LEU A 169 -3.76 -14.38 13.00
CA LEU A 169 -2.62 -13.47 12.90
C LEU A 169 -3.00 -12.10 13.50
N PRO A 170 -2.06 -11.40 14.16
CA PRO A 170 -2.30 -10.09 14.77
C PRO A 170 -2.31 -8.97 13.70
N ILE A 171 -3.15 -9.11 12.68
CA ILE A 171 -3.27 -8.18 11.55
C ILE A 171 -4.63 -7.50 11.62
N LYS A 172 -4.64 -6.16 11.53
CA LYS A 172 -5.89 -5.42 11.29
C LYS A 172 -6.14 -5.31 9.79
N LEU A 173 -7.39 -5.34 9.38
CA LEU A 173 -7.78 -5.21 7.97
C LEU A 173 -8.46 -3.85 7.74
N ASN A 174 -7.99 -3.13 6.72
CA ASN A 174 -8.65 -1.98 6.14
C ASN A 174 -8.84 -2.24 4.64
N ALA A 175 -10.03 -2.71 4.26
CA ALA A 175 -10.29 -3.18 2.90
C ALA A 175 -11.42 -2.40 2.22
N LEU A 176 -11.24 -2.20 0.92
CA LEU A 176 -12.24 -1.66 0.01
C LEU A 176 -13.53 -2.48 0.12
N ASN A 177 -14.62 -1.79 0.51
CA ASN A 177 -15.93 -2.39 0.66
C ASN A 177 -16.77 -2.12 -0.60
N GLU A 178 -16.45 -2.86 -1.65
CA GLU A 178 -17.05 -2.67 -2.96
C GLU A 178 -17.20 -4.02 -3.66
N GLU A 179 -18.30 -4.21 -4.36
CA GLU A 179 -18.57 -5.42 -5.15
C GLU A 179 -17.87 -5.30 -6.51
N LEU A 180 -16.88 -6.16 -6.74
CA LEU A 180 -16.05 -6.17 -7.94
C LEU A 180 -16.56 -7.14 -9.00
N GLY A 181 -17.80 -7.62 -8.84
CA GLY A 181 -18.42 -8.66 -9.64
C GLY A 181 -17.71 -10.01 -9.47
N ASN A 182 -17.82 -10.85 -10.48
CA ASN A 182 -17.23 -12.18 -10.45
C ASN A 182 -15.71 -12.14 -10.63
N ILE A 183 -14.98 -12.87 -9.78
CA ILE A 183 -13.53 -13.10 -9.96
C ILE A 183 -13.20 -14.58 -9.94
N MET A 184 -12.22 -14.97 -10.75
CA MET A 184 -11.83 -16.38 -10.88
C MET A 184 -10.70 -16.71 -9.92
N ILE A 185 -10.99 -17.44 -8.83
CA ILE A 185 -9.97 -17.90 -7.87
C ILE A 185 -9.82 -19.41 -8.01
N SER A 186 -8.62 -19.86 -8.38
CA SER A 186 -8.26 -21.29 -8.44
C SER A 186 -7.85 -21.83 -7.08
N ARG A 187 -7.98 -23.14 -6.88
CA ARG A 187 -7.67 -23.84 -5.61
C ARG A 187 -6.24 -23.63 -5.10
N ASN A 188 -5.31 -23.51 -6.03
CA ASN A 188 -3.89 -23.31 -5.73
C ASN A 188 -3.52 -21.83 -5.52
N HIS A 189 -4.45 -20.89 -5.73
CA HIS A 189 -4.17 -19.49 -5.47
C HIS A 189 -4.00 -19.23 -3.99
N THR A 190 -2.93 -18.52 -3.67
CA THR A 190 -2.67 -17.94 -2.36
C THR A 190 -3.40 -16.61 -2.22
N LEU A 191 -3.60 -16.13 -0.99
CA LEU A 191 -4.15 -14.79 -0.76
C LEU A 191 -3.30 -13.72 -1.46
N ALA A 192 -1.98 -13.87 -1.47
CA ALA A 192 -1.07 -12.98 -2.19
C ALA A 192 -1.33 -12.94 -3.72
N GLN A 193 -1.61 -14.08 -4.34
CA GLN A 193 -1.94 -14.13 -5.77
C GLN A 193 -3.27 -13.43 -6.07
N VAL A 194 -4.26 -13.54 -5.18
CA VAL A 194 -5.51 -12.77 -5.31
C VAL A 194 -5.24 -11.27 -5.21
N PHE A 195 -4.31 -10.82 -4.36
CA PHE A 195 -3.91 -9.41 -4.32
C PHE A 195 -3.24 -8.95 -5.62
N GLU A 196 -2.42 -9.78 -6.27
CA GLU A 196 -1.86 -9.44 -7.58
C GLU A 196 -2.96 -9.29 -8.65
N MET A 197 -3.98 -10.17 -8.64
CA MET A 197 -5.14 -10.02 -9.52
C MET A 197 -5.89 -8.70 -9.28
N LEU A 198 -6.02 -8.28 -8.01
CA LEU A 198 -6.62 -6.99 -7.65
C LEU A 198 -5.77 -5.81 -8.13
N LYS A 199 -4.43 -5.93 -8.06
CA LYS A 199 -3.49 -4.93 -8.57
C LYS A 199 -3.65 -4.71 -10.07
N GLU A 200 -3.90 -5.76 -10.86
CA GLU A 200 -4.21 -5.62 -12.29
C GLU A 200 -5.49 -4.79 -12.55
N LYS A 201 -6.45 -4.83 -11.62
CA LYS A 201 -7.68 -4.02 -11.64
C LYS A 201 -7.49 -2.60 -11.07
N GLY A 202 -6.28 -2.26 -10.61
CA GLY A 202 -5.93 -0.95 -10.03
C GLY A 202 -6.23 -0.85 -8.53
N ILE A 203 -6.37 -1.98 -7.84
CA ILE A 203 -6.58 -2.05 -6.39
C ILE A 203 -5.26 -2.48 -5.74
N PHE A 204 -4.70 -1.61 -4.93
CA PHE A 204 -3.41 -1.82 -4.28
C PHE A 204 -3.59 -2.52 -2.94
N THR A 205 -2.66 -3.43 -2.63
CA THR A 205 -2.58 -4.09 -1.33
C THR A 205 -1.19 -3.88 -0.75
N TYR A 206 -1.12 -3.42 0.50
CA TYR A 206 0.14 -3.21 1.23
C TYR A 206 -0.10 -3.22 2.74
N PHE A 207 0.96 -3.45 3.51
CA PHE A 207 0.91 -3.31 4.97
C PHE A 207 1.31 -1.90 5.39
N LYS A 208 0.48 -1.26 6.22
CA LYS A 208 0.83 -0.02 6.92
C LYS A 208 1.28 -0.38 8.34
N ILE A 209 2.48 0.09 8.71
CA ILE A 209 2.99 -0.08 10.08
C ILE A 209 2.33 0.99 10.95
N GLU A 210 1.53 0.58 11.93
CA GLU A 210 0.94 1.47 12.93
C GLU A 210 1.45 1.11 14.35
N ALA A 211 1.28 2.03 15.31
CA ALA A 211 1.72 1.79 16.68
C ALA A 211 1.10 0.52 17.29
N THR A 212 -0.18 0.27 16.96
CA THR A 212 -0.94 -0.87 17.49
C THR A 212 -0.70 -2.20 16.77
N GLY A 213 0.01 -2.19 15.64
CA GLY A 213 0.26 -3.39 14.83
C GLY A 213 0.28 -3.10 13.33
N PRO A 214 0.55 -4.12 12.50
CA PRO A 214 0.45 -4.02 11.05
C PRO A 214 -1.02 -3.99 10.61
N VAL A 215 -1.33 -3.08 9.68
CA VAL A 215 -2.66 -2.96 9.05
C VAL A 215 -2.55 -3.34 7.59
N LEU A 216 -3.18 -4.45 7.19
CA LEU A 216 -3.33 -4.80 5.79
C LEU A 216 -4.33 -3.83 5.15
N THR A 217 -3.85 -3.03 4.20
CA THR A 217 -4.68 -2.06 3.48
C THR A 217 -4.93 -2.56 2.06
N ILE A 218 -6.20 -2.63 1.65
CA ILE A 218 -6.64 -2.98 0.30
C ILE A 218 -7.48 -1.82 -0.23
N THR A 219 -6.97 -1.07 -1.20
CA THR A 219 -7.59 0.20 -1.62
C THR A 219 -7.35 0.51 -3.09
N ASN A 220 -8.34 1.10 -3.76
CA ASN A 220 -8.15 1.70 -5.08
C ASN A 220 -7.56 3.13 -5.00
N ASN A 221 -7.50 3.72 -3.80
CA ASN A 221 -7.06 5.10 -3.55
C ASN A 221 -5.91 5.17 -2.52
N PRO A 222 -4.74 4.55 -2.78
CA PRO A 222 -3.62 4.49 -1.83
C PRO A 222 -2.97 5.85 -1.53
N GLN A 223 -3.26 6.86 -2.36
CA GLN A 223 -2.73 8.21 -2.26
C GLN A 223 -3.75 9.20 -1.67
N GLU A 224 -4.88 8.71 -1.13
CA GLU A 224 -5.90 9.48 -0.43
C GLU A 224 -6.41 10.70 -1.24
N HIS A 225 -6.70 10.51 -2.52
CA HIS A 225 -7.35 11.53 -3.34
C HIS A 225 -8.70 11.91 -2.73
N THR A 226 -8.93 13.21 -2.56
CA THR A 226 -10.22 13.73 -2.07
C THR A 226 -11.21 13.92 -3.21
N ALA A 227 -12.51 13.96 -2.88
CA ALA A 227 -13.54 14.30 -3.87
C ALA A 227 -13.26 15.66 -4.53
N SER A 228 -12.86 16.67 -3.75
CA SER A 228 -12.53 18.01 -4.25
C SER A 228 -11.34 18.00 -5.22
N GLU A 229 -10.30 17.19 -4.94
CA GLU A 229 -9.16 17.04 -5.84
C GLU A 229 -9.59 16.41 -7.18
N LEU A 230 -10.46 15.40 -7.14
CA LEU A 230 -10.99 14.76 -8.34
C LEU A 230 -11.88 15.71 -9.16
N VAL A 231 -12.76 16.48 -8.52
CA VAL A 231 -13.58 17.52 -9.19
C VAL A 231 -12.65 18.50 -9.91
N GLY A 232 -11.68 19.06 -9.18
CA GLY A 232 -10.76 20.05 -9.73
C GLY A 232 -9.93 19.50 -10.89
N PHE A 233 -9.47 18.25 -10.78
CA PHE A 233 -8.73 17.57 -11.86
C PHE A 233 -9.59 17.43 -13.12
N VAL A 234 -10.83 16.97 -12.97
CA VAL A 234 -11.77 16.81 -14.09
C VAL A 234 -12.07 18.15 -14.76
N ASP A 235 -12.40 19.17 -13.97
CA ASP A 235 -12.76 20.50 -14.47
C ASP A 235 -11.63 21.10 -15.31
N ARG A 236 -10.37 20.98 -14.86
CA ARG A 236 -9.21 21.52 -15.56
C ARG A 236 -8.83 20.75 -16.82
N ASN A 237 -8.99 19.43 -16.82
CA ASN A 237 -8.44 18.59 -17.88
C ASN A 237 -9.47 18.18 -18.95
N PHE A 238 -10.75 18.07 -18.61
CA PHE A 238 -11.74 17.41 -19.47
C PHE A 238 -12.95 18.26 -19.83
N ILE A 239 -13.29 19.27 -19.02
CA ILE A 239 -14.39 20.18 -19.32
C ILE A 239 -13.84 21.42 -20.05
N LYS A 240 -13.62 21.28 -21.37
CA LYS A 240 -13.11 22.38 -22.23
C LYS A 240 -14.22 23.27 -22.83
N SER A 241 -15.48 22.80 -22.87
CA SER A 241 -16.62 23.52 -23.47
C SER A 241 -17.84 23.58 -22.53
N PRO A 242 -18.54 24.73 -22.41
CA PRO A 242 -19.65 24.90 -21.47
C PRO A 242 -20.85 23.95 -21.70
N LEU A 243 -21.20 23.67 -22.96
CA LEU A 243 -22.44 22.96 -23.31
C LEU A 243 -22.30 21.43 -23.16
N ALA A 244 -21.31 20.83 -23.82
CA ALA A 244 -21.04 19.38 -23.72
C ALA A 244 -20.47 19.00 -22.34
N GLY A 245 -19.75 19.92 -21.69
CA GLY A 245 -19.21 19.73 -20.36
C GLY A 245 -20.25 19.74 -19.24
N SER A 246 -21.39 20.42 -19.42
CA SER A 246 -22.40 20.56 -18.34
C SER A 246 -23.00 19.23 -17.88
N LEU A 247 -23.36 18.34 -18.81
CA LEU A 247 -23.94 17.03 -18.51
C LEU A 247 -22.90 16.10 -17.89
N VAL A 248 -21.69 16.07 -18.46
CA VAL A 248 -20.57 15.27 -17.95
C VAL A 248 -20.18 15.75 -16.54
N LYS A 249 -20.12 17.07 -16.32
CA LYS A 249 -19.88 17.68 -15.00
C LYS A 249 -20.96 17.30 -14.00
N LYS A 250 -22.23 17.29 -14.40
CA LYS A 250 -23.35 16.87 -13.55
C LYS A 250 -23.21 15.41 -13.13
N LEU A 251 -22.92 14.51 -14.07
CA LEU A 251 -22.72 13.08 -13.80
C LEU A 251 -21.50 12.84 -12.89
N ILE A 252 -20.41 13.55 -13.15
CA ILE A 252 -19.19 13.48 -12.35
C ILE A 252 -19.45 13.97 -10.93
N ASN A 253 -20.14 15.10 -10.75
CA ASN A 253 -20.49 15.60 -9.43
C ASN A 253 -21.42 14.63 -8.68
N GLN A 254 -22.43 14.06 -9.34
CA GLN A 254 -23.29 13.04 -8.76
C GLN A 254 -22.52 11.79 -8.34
N GLY A 255 -21.57 11.34 -9.17
CA GLY A 255 -20.64 10.28 -8.82
C GLY A 255 -19.78 10.67 -7.62
N LEU A 256 -19.17 11.84 -7.63
CA LEU A 256 -18.26 12.28 -6.56
C LEU A 256 -18.97 12.50 -5.21
N ASP A 257 -20.23 12.92 -5.22
CA ASP A 257 -21.06 13.04 -4.02
C ASP A 257 -21.29 11.66 -3.38
N LEU A 258 -21.61 10.63 -4.18
CA LEU A 258 -21.70 9.24 -3.71
C LEU A 258 -20.36 8.76 -3.13
N LEU A 259 -19.25 9.07 -3.80
CA LEU A 259 -17.87 8.77 -3.35
C LEU A 259 -17.50 9.45 -2.03
N SER A 260 -17.94 10.70 -1.81
CA SER A 260 -17.55 11.50 -0.63
C SER A 260 -17.90 10.79 0.68
N SER A 261 -19.04 10.08 0.71
CA SER A 261 -19.50 9.28 1.85
C SER A 261 -18.66 8.01 2.09
N GLN A 262 -18.01 7.47 1.05
CA GLN A 262 -17.16 6.28 1.12
C GLN A 262 -15.69 6.65 1.39
N LEU A 263 -15.18 7.69 0.74
CA LEU A 263 -13.84 8.24 0.96
C LEU A 263 -13.68 8.75 2.41
N SER A 264 -14.70 9.43 2.96
CA SER A 264 -14.68 9.92 4.34
C SER A 264 -14.61 8.81 5.39
N LYS A 265 -15.23 7.64 5.12
CA LYS A 265 -15.15 6.45 5.99
C LYS A 265 -13.77 5.78 5.93
N ALA A 266 -13.11 5.76 4.77
CA ALA A 266 -11.75 5.21 4.62
C ALA A 266 -10.67 6.06 5.30
N THR A 267 -10.90 7.38 5.48
CA THR A 267 -10.01 8.29 6.21
C THR A 267 -10.15 8.26 7.74
N GLN A 268 -11.08 7.48 8.31
CA GLN A 268 -11.14 7.24 9.76
C GLN A 268 -10.09 6.20 10.18
N SER A 269 -8.82 6.34 9.75
CA SER A 269 -7.73 5.71 10.47
C SER A 269 -7.58 6.46 11.79
N VAL A 270 -7.84 5.74 12.88
CA VAL A 270 -7.60 6.13 14.27
C VAL A 270 -6.33 6.97 14.36
N SER A 271 -6.38 8.07 15.11
CA SER A 271 -5.20 8.88 15.42
C SER A 271 -4.04 7.98 15.85
N ASP A 272 -3.10 7.75 14.95
CA ASP A 272 -1.89 6.99 15.22
C ASP A 272 -0.83 7.95 15.77
N VAL A 273 0.19 7.44 16.45
CA VAL A 273 1.29 8.26 17.00
C VAL A 273 2.07 8.96 15.87
N PHE A 274 1.92 8.49 14.64
CA PHE A 274 2.53 9.07 13.45
C PHE A 274 1.60 10.13 12.84
N SER A 275 2.11 11.36 12.70
CA SER A 275 1.33 12.52 12.22
C SER A 275 0.77 12.37 10.80
N GLY A 276 1.23 11.37 10.02
CA GLY A 276 0.87 11.17 8.61
C GLY A 276 1.28 12.33 7.70
N LYS A 277 1.92 13.36 8.26
CA LYS A 277 2.33 14.59 7.59
C LYS A 277 3.61 15.11 8.24
N VAL A 278 4.64 15.30 7.44
CA VAL A 278 6.00 15.56 7.90
C VAL A 278 6.61 16.71 7.10
N ARG A 279 7.44 17.56 7.71
CA ARG A 279 8.03 18.73 7.05
C ARG A 279 9.52 18.52 6.79
N PHE A 280 9.97 18.82 5.59
CA PHE A 280 11.38 18.84 5.20
C PHE A 280 11.76 20.21 4.62
N ARG A 281 12.84 20.76 5.15
CA ARG A 281 13.45 21.98 4.64
C ARG A 281 14.71 21.65 3.86
N PHE A 282 14.80 22.18 2.64
CA PHE A 282 16.01 22.12 1.84
C PHE A 282 17.16 22.81 2.59
N ARG A 283 18.36 22.21 2.56
CA ARG A 283 19.56 22.66 3.29
C ARG A 283 19.53 22.46 4.81
N TYR A 284 18.46 21.90 5.37
CA TYR A 284 18.38 21.53 6.79
C TYR A 284 18.20 20.02 6.96
N ASN A 285 17.11 19.49 6.41
CA ASN A 285 16.78 18.07 6.51
C ASN A 285 17.22 17.26 5.27
N ILE A 286 17.22 17.91 4.11
CA ILE A 286 17.53 17.29 2.81
C ILE A 286 19.02 17.42 2.51
N ILE A 287 19.67 16.27 2.33
CA ILE A 287 21.09 16.10 2.02
C ILE A 287 21.33 16.22 0.50
N GLU A 288 20.48 15.56 -0.27
CA GLU A 288 20.55 15.48 -1.73
C GLU A 288 19.11 15.40 -2.27
N ASP A 289 18.83 16.03 -3.42
CA ASP A 289 17.56 15.84 -4.12
C ASP A 289 17.77 15.56 -5.61
N LYS A 290 16.96 14.65 -6.15
CA LYS A 290 16.89 14.28 -7.57
C LYS A 290 15.45 14.42 -8.07
N LEU A 291 14.81 15.53 -7.70
CA LEU A 291 13.41 15.80 -8.00
C LEU A 291 13.26 16.49 -9.35
N VAL A 292 12.39 15.95 -10.20
CA VAL A 292 12.06 16.48 -11.53
C VAL A 292 10.58 16.81 -11.58
N ALA A 293 10.23 18.04 -11.95
CA ALA A 293 8.84 18.49 -11.99
C ALA A 293 8.06 17.74 -13.08
N VAL A 294 6.85 17.30 -12.75
CA VAL A 294 5.91 16.67 -13.67
C VAL A 294 4.58 17.37 -13.62
N ASN A 295 4.01 17.67 -14.79
CA ASN A 295 2.78 18.45 -14.93
C ASN A 295 1.68 17.62 -15.60
N GLU A 296 0.42 17.84 -15.18
CA GLU A 296 -0.77 17.11 -15.65
C GLU A 296 -0.94 17.10 -17.18
N SER A 297 -0.49 18.17 -17.85
CA SER A 297 -0.71 18.41 -19.28
C SER A 297 0.25 17.66 -20.21
N ALA A 298 1.24 16.93 -19.67
CA ALA A 298 2.33 16.37 -20.50
C ALA A 298 1.90 15.16 -21.36
N LYS A 299 0.79 14.49 -21.04
CA LYS A 299 0.35 13.26 -21.70
C LYS A 299 -1.06 13.41 -22.27
N ASN A 300 -1.21 13.19 -23.58
CA ASN A 300 -2.48 13.19 -24.29
C ASN A 300 -3.13 11.81 -24.21
N THR A 301 -3.92 11.56 -23.16
CA THR A 301 -4.38 10.21 -22.80
C THR A 301 -5.84 10.15 -22.38
N ARG A 302 -6.45 8.98 -22.58
CA ARG A 302 -7.80 8.68 -22.08
C ARG A 302 -7.88 7.29 -21.45
N THR A 303 -8.83 7.15 -20.54
CA THR A 303 -9.19 5.90 -19.88
C THR A 303 -10.64 5.59 -20.17
N ARG A 304 -10.93 4.33 -20.47
CA ARG A 304 -12.27 3.83 -20.67
C ARG A 304 -12.66 2.96 -19.49
N VAL A 305 -13.88 3.14 -18.98
CA VAL A 305 -14.46 2.27 -17.95
C VAL A 305 -15.78 1.75 -18.48
N GLU A 306 -15.96 0.43 -18.42
CA GLU A 306 -17.14 -0.28 -18.91
C GLU A 306 -17.77 -1.05 -17.76
N LYS A 307 -19.11 -1.08 -17.71
CA LYS A 307 -19.89 -1.91 -16.79
C LYS A 307 -20.87 -2.76 -17.58
N TYR A 308 -20.71 -4.07 -17.46
CA TYR A 308 -21.63 -5.06 -18.01
C TYR A 308 -22.69 -5.41 -16.97
N PHE A 309 -23.89 -5.76 -17.45
CA PHE A 309 -25.03 -6.14 -16.63
C PHE A 309 -25.52 -7.53 -17.03
N LYS A 310 -26.13 -8.26 -16.10
CA LYS A 310 -26.58 -9.65 -16.28
C LYS A 310 -27.33 -9.91 -17.59
N ASN A 311 -28.18 -8.98 -18.00
CA ASN A 311 -29.03 -9.10 -19.18
C ASN A 311 -28.50 -8.34 -20.42
N SER A 312 -27.26 -7.84 -20.41
CA SER A 312 -26.72 -7.01 -21.51
C SER A 312 -25.25 -7.33 -21.84
N ASN A 313 -25.03 -7.72 -23.11
CA ASN A 313 -23.70 -7.81 -23.71
C ASN A 313 -23.16 -6.45 -24.20
N THR A 314 -23.97 -5.39 -24.13
CA THR A 314 -23.52 -4.02 -24.41
C THR A 314 -23.29 -3.30 -23.09
N PRO A 315 -22.07 -2.81 -22.82
CA PRO A 315 -21.79 -2.15 -21.55
C PRO A 315 -22.35 -0.73 -21.53
N ILE A 316 -22.68 -0.26 -20.33
CA ILE A 316 -22.66 1.18 -20.07
C ILE A 316 -21.21 1.57 -19.88
N TYR A 317 -20.74 2.58 -20.59
CA TYR A 317 -19.34 2.98 -20.54
C TYR A 317 -19.17 4.49 -20.50
N ILE A 318 -18.03 4.92 -19.95
CA ILE A 318 -17.55 6.30 -20.01
C ILE A 318 -16.12 6.30 -20.52
N GLU A 319 -15.75 7.36 -21.23
CA GLU A 319 -14.37 7.68 -21.55
C GLU A 319 -14.00 9.01 -20.89
N LEU A 320 -12.94 9.00 -20.10
CA LEU A 320 -12.44 10.17 -19.40
C LEU A 320 -10.99 10.41 -19.80
N GLY A 321 -10.70 11.60 -20.32
CA GLY A 321 -9.41 11.85 -20.96
C GLY A 321 -9.44 13.02 -21.93
N ASP A 322 -8.31 13.24 -22.59
CA ASP A 322 -8.23 14.18 -23.69
C ASP A 322 -8.99 13.67 -24.92
N PRO A 323 -9.66 14.56 -25.67
CA PRO A 323 -10.19 14.22 -26.99
C PRO A 323 -9.07 13.68 -27.89
N ASN A 324 -9.26 12.49 -28.46
CA ASN A 324 -8.28 11.78 -29.29
C ASN A 324 -6.96 11.39 -28.57
N GLY A 325 -6.95 11.39 -27.23
CA GLY A 325 -5.82 10.86 -26.47
C GLY A 325 -5.63 9.35 -26.67
N GLN A 326 -4.40 8.88 -26.46
CA GLN A 326 -4.11 7.45 -26.48
C GLN A 326 -4.94 6.76 -25.38
N LEU A 327 -5.67 5.70 -25.75
CA LEU A 327 -6.38 4.87 -24.78
C LEU A 327 -5.34 4.05 -23.99
N ILE A 328 -5.14 4.38 -22.72
CA ILE A 328 -4.15 3.69 -21.88
C ILE A 328 -4.64 2.30 -21.51
N LYS A 329 -5.90 2.22 -21.05
CA LYS A 329 -6.50 0.97 -20.57
C LYS A 329 -8.01 1.08 -20.59
N THR A 330 -8.66 -0.04 -20.91
CA THR A 330 -10.08 -0.27 -20.65
C THR A 330 -10.22 -1.03 -19.35
N HIS A 331 -10.95 -0.48 -18.39
CA HIS A 331 -11.29 -1.13 -17.14
C HIS A 331 -12.70 -1.68 -17.23
N VAL A 332 -12.84 -2.98 -17.02
CA VAL A 332 -14.12 -3.68 -17.15
C VAL A 332 -14.62 -4.04 -15.75
N LEU A 333 -15.85 -3.64 -15.46
CA LEU A 333 -16.62 -3.97 -14.27
C LEU A 333 -17.81 -4.85 -14.69
N HIS A 334 -18.23 -5.73 -13.80
CA HIS A 334 -19.37 -6.61 -13.99
C HIS A 334 -20.37 -6.43 -12.86
N ASN A 335 -21.64 -6.31 -13.22
CA ASN A 335 -22.77 -6.45 -12.33
C ASN A 335 -23.57 -7.66 -12.80
N ASP A 336 -23.30 -8.80 -12.19
CA ASP A 336 -23.85 -10.08 -12.58
C ASP A 336 -25.21 -10.37 -11.90
N THR A 337 -25.68 -9.44 -11.06
CA THR A 337 -26.93 -9.55 -10.29
C THR A 337 -28.04 -8.68 -10.88
N ASP A 338 -27.77 -7.40 -11.12
CA ASP A 338 -28.77 -6.44 -11.59
C ASP A 338 -29.01 -6.54 -13.11
N GLU A 339 -30.27 -6.30 -13.49
CA GLU A 339 -30.71 -6.24 -14.88
C GLU A 339 -31.00 -4.80 -15.29
N LEU A 340 -30.57 -4.42 -16.51
CA LEU A 340 -30.97 -3.13 -17.08
C LEU A 340 -32.46 -3.13 -17.40
N PRO A 341 -33.22 -2.10 -16.98
CA PRO A 341 -34.64 -2.01 -17.29
C PRO A 341 -34.89 -1.96 -18.80
N LYS A 342 -35.99 -2.59 -19.25
CA LYS A 342 -36.41 -2.53 -20.67
C LYS A 342 -37.17 -1.25 -21.01
N ASP A 343 -37.84 -0.65 -20.02
CA ASP A 343 -38.55 0.62 -20.21
C ASP A 343 -37.55 1.75 -20.52
N PRO A 344 -37.78 2.56 -21.59
CA PRO A 344 -36.84 3.60 -21.99
C PRO A 344 -36.52 4.64 -20.90
N THR A 345 -37.50 5.00 -20.06
CA THR A 345 -37.32 6.01 -19.02
C THR A 345 -36.51 5.45 -17.86
N ALA A 346 -36.85 4.25 -17.41
CA ALA A 346 -36.13 3.53 -16.38
C ALA A 346 -34.71 3.15 -16.82
N PHE A 347 -34.52 2.72 -18.08
CA PHE A 347 -33.21 2.44 -18.66
C PHE A 347 -32.33 3.69 -18.63
N LYS A 348 -32.85 4.83 -19.08
CA LYS A 348 -32.10 6.09 -19.07
C LYS A 348 -31.67 6.48 -17.66
N LYS A 349 -32.53 6.28 -16.65
CA LYS A 349 -32.20 6.52 -15.24
C LYS A 349 -31.08 5.59 -14.76
N ALA A 350 -31.24 4.27 -14.94
CA ALA A 350 -30.24 3.28 -14.54
C ALA A 350 -28.89 3.51 -15.24
N ALA A 351 -28.90 3.82 -16.53
CA ALA A 351 -27.70 4.14 -17.30
C ALA A 351 -27.00 5.41 -16.80
N THR A 352 -27.76 6.42 -16.37
CA THR A 352 -27.23 7.66 -15.78
C THR A 352 -26.58 7.40 -14.42
N GLU A 353 -27.21 6.59 -13.58
CA GLU A 353 -26.68 6.19 -12.26
C GLU A 353 -25.39 5.38 -12.43
N ALA A 354 -25.40 4.36 -13.30
CA ALA A 354 -24.23 3.57 -13.62
C ALA A 354 -23.10 4.43 -14.21
N ALA A 355 -23.40 5.34 -15.15
CA ALA A 355 -22.39 6.24 -15.70
C ALA A 355 -21.76 7.13 -14.61
N SER A 356 -22.56 7.61 -13.65
CA SER A 356 -22.06 8.41 -12.52
C SER A 356 -21.08 7.63 -11.65
N GLU A 357 -21.37 6.36 -11.37
CA GLU A 357 -20.44 5.43 -10.70
C GLU A 357 -19.16 5.24 -11.53
N LEU A 358 -19.27 5.00 -12.84
CA LEU A 358 -18.09 4.80 -13.69
C LEU A 358 -17.18 6.04 -13.76
N TYR A 359 -17.74 7.25 -13.65
CA TYR A 359 -16.94 8.46 -13.55
C TYR A 359 -16.10 8.53 -12.27
N GLN A 360 -16.58 7.97 -11.15
CA GLN A 360 -15.78 7.83 -9.92
C GLN A 360 -14.53 6.99 -10.18
N TYR A 361 -14.72 5.82 -10.78
CA TYR A 361 -13.66 4.89 -11.15
C TYR A 361 -12.70 5.48 -12.17
N GLY A 362 -13.23 6.17 -13.18
CA GLY A 362 -12.49 6.78 -14.27
C GLY A 362 -11.66 7.96 -13.79
N ALA A 363 -12.20 8.84 -12.93
CA ALA A 363 -11.52 10.04 -12.45
C ALA A 363 -10.24 9.71 -11.68
N LEU A 364 -10.30 8.72 -10.78
CA LEU A 364 -9.15 8.28 -9.99
C LEU A 364 -8.01 7.76 -10.90
N ARG A 365 -8.35 6.92 -11.88
CA ARG A 365 -7.40 6.33 -12.84
C ARG A 365 -6.83 7.36 -13.82
N ALA A 366 -7.68 8.24 -14.33
CA ALA A 366 -7.26 9.34 -15.18
C ALA A 366 -6.30 10.27 -14.44
N MET A 367 -6.56 10.57 -13.16
CA MET A 367 -5.66 11.38 -12.32
C MET A 367 -4.31 10.70 -12.09
N GLN A 368 -4.29 9.38 -11.88
CA GLN A 368 -3.04 8.61 -11.79
C GLN A 368 -2.23 8.63 -13.09
N SER A 369 -2.90 8.71 -14.26
CA SER A 369 -2.23 8.78 -15.57
C SER A 369 -1.63 10.16 -15.90
N LYS A 370 -2.11 11.22 -15.24
CA LYS A 370 -1.69 12.61 -15.41
C LYS A 370 -1.13 13.18 -14.10
N PRO A 371 0.03 12.69 -13.64
CA PRO A 371 0.60 13.15 -12.38
C PRO A 371 0.96 14.65 -12.43
N ASN A 372 0.71 15.32 -11.32
CA ASN A 372 1.15 16.68 -11.04
C ASN A 372 2.05 16.64 -9.81
N GLY A 373 3.27 17.15 -9.86
CA GLY A 373 4.17 17.15 -8.71
C GLY A 373 5.61 16.90 -9.11
N PHE A 374 6.24 15.92 -8.47
CA PHE A 374 7.63 15.55 -8.73
C PHE A 374 7.75 14.06 -9.01
N GLU A 375 8.64 13.70 -9.92
CA GLU A 375 9.21 12.36 -10.03
C GLU A 375 10.63 12.38 -9.43
N GLY A 376 11.04 11.24 -8.86
CA GLY A 376 12.36 11.06 -8.27
C GLY A 376 12.33 10.96 -6.75
N SER A 377 13.46 11.28 -6.12
CA SER A 377 13.62 11.14 -4.67
C SER A 377 14.50 12.23 -4.08
N PHE A 378 14.46 12.34 -2.75
CA PHE A 378 15.42 13.11 -1.98
C PHE A 378 15.94 12.29 -0.80
N LEU A 379 17.19 12.52 -0.43
CA LEU A 379 17.89 11.85 0.65
C LEU A 379 17.87 12.74 1.90
N THR A 380 17.55 12.15 3.05
CA THR A 380 17.50 12.82 4.34
C THR A 380 18.21 11.99 5.40
N PHE A 381 18.37 12.58 6.59
CA PHE A 381 18.66 11.83 7.80
C PHE A 381 17.48 10.92 8.21
N GLY A 382 17.71 10.06 9.20
CA GLY A 382 16.72 9.16 9.78
C GLY A 382 15.49 9.83 10.38
N GLU A 383 15.59 11.13 10.64
CA GLU A 383 14.50 11.97 11.10
C GLU A 383 14.35 13.24 10.26
N PRO A 384 13.12 13.75 10.10
CA PRO A 384 11.86 13.16 10.56
C PRO A 384 11.50 11.80 9.91
N PHE A 385 10.86 10.90 10.65
CA PHE A 385 10.51 9.55 10.16
C PHE A 385 9.32 9.59 9.18
N VAL A 386 9.44 8.92 8.03
CA VAL A 386 8.43 8.96 6.94
C VAL A 386 8.12 7.57 6.41
N ARG A 387 6.84 7.21 6.26
CA ARG A 387 6.38 5.95 5.66
C ARG A 387 5.81 6.20 4.26
N PRO A 388 5.69 5.15 3.42
CA PRO A 388 4.80 5.21 2.26
C PRO A 388 3.41 5.69 2.70
N THR A 389 2.74 6.43 1.81
CA THR A 389 1.42 7.05 2.03
C THR A 389 1.36 8.16 3.09
N ASP A 390 2.47 8.54 3.74
CA ASP A 390 2.53 9.80 4.47
C ASP A 390 2.60 11.00 3.48
N LYS A 391 2.29 12.21 3.98
CA LYS A 391 2.42 13.49 3.26
C LYS A 391 3.70 14.19 3.66
N VAL A 392 4.49 14.68 2.72
CA VAL A 392 5.68 15.50 2.98
C VAL A 392 5.49 16.93 2.52
N VAL A 393 5.71 17.88 3.43
CA VAL A 393 5.74 19.31 3.14
C VAL A 393 7.17 19.70 2.83
N LEU A 394 7.43 20.11 1.60
CA LEU A 394 8.72 20.59 1.16
C LEU A 394 8.80 22.12 1.23
N GLU A 395 9.89 22.62 1.81
CA GLU A 395 10.17 24.05 1.93
C GLU A 395 11.58 24.38 1.45
N ASN A 396 11.65 25.20 0.41
CA ASN A 396 12.85 25.70 -0.21
C ASN A 396 12.76 27.22 -0.30
N ALA A 397 13.66 27.90 0.43
CA ALA A 397 13.70 29.36 0.44
C ALA A 397 14.22 29.95 -0.88
N LYS A 398 15.01 29.18 -1.65
CA LYS A 398 15.62 29.65 -2.91
C LYS A 398 14.80 29.28 -4.13
N ASP A 399 14.32 28.04 -4.19
CA ASP A 399 13.52 27.53 -5.30
C ASP A 399 12.08 27.26 -4.84
N LYS A 400 11.25 28.30 -4.91
CA LYS A 400 9.85 28.22 -4.47
C LYS A 400 9.01 27.23 -5.28
N GLN A 401 9.44 26.82 -6.48
CA GLN A 401 8.69 25.84 -7.28
C GLN A 401 8.68 24.46 -6.62
N LYS A 402 9.74 24.14 -5.86
CA LYS A 402 9.83 22.91 -5.05
C LYS A 402 8.96 22.92 -3.80
N ASN A 403 8.32 24.05 -3.47
CA ASN A 403 7.46 24.12 -2.30
C ASN A 403 6.10 23.46 -2.59
N GLY A 404 5.62 22.70 -1.62
CA GLY A 404 4.32 22.04 -1.72
C GLY A 404 4.17 20.92 -0.70
N THR A 405 2.98 20.33 -0.66
CA THR A 405 2.75 19.06 0.02
C THR A 405 2.72 17.96 -1.04
N PHE A 406 3.43 16.87 -0.82
CA PHE A 406 3.54 15.76 -1.75
C PHE A 406 3.25 14.45 -1.05
N GLN A 407 2.68 13.51 -1.78
CA GLN A 407 2.40 12.19 -1.25
C GLN A 407 3.63 11.28 -1.44
N VAL A 408 3.95 10.49 -0.42
CA VAL A 408 5.09 9.57 -0.44
C VAL A 408 4.70 8.26 -1.11
N GLU A 409 5.53 7.82 -2.04
CA GLU A 409 5.31 6.56 -2.75
C GLU A 409 6.11 5.40 -2.18
N LYS A 410 7.41 5.64 -1.99
CA LYS A 410 8.38 4.64 -1.56
C LYS A 410 9.39 5.28 -0.62
N VAL A 411 9.85 4.51 0.35
CA VAL A 411 10.92 4.91 1.26
C VAL A 411 11.95 3.80 1.31
N GLU A 412 13.20 4.14 1.00
CA GLU A 412 14.36 3.27 1.21
C GLU A 412 15.13 3.77 2.44
N ARG A 413 15.35 2.91 3.43
CA ARG A 413 16.08 3.24 4.65
C ARG A 413 17.39 2.48 4.68
N SER A 414 18.47 3.20 5.00
CA SER A 414 19.75 2.60 5.31
C SER A 414 20.17 3.03 6.71
N TYR A 415 20.63 2.08 7.51
CA TYR A 415 21.19 2.29 8.84
C TYR A 415 22.52 1.54 8.92
N GLY A 416 23.56 2.15 9.47
CA GLY A 416 24.82 1.48 9.76
C GLY A 416 25.98 2.47 9.91
N VAL A 417 27.14 2.09 9.39
CA VAL A 417 28.40 2.87 9.50
C VAL A 417 28.26 4.31 8.97
N ASN A 418 27.45 4.51 7.93
CA ASN A 418 27.20 5.82 7.32
C ASN A 418 26.09 6.63 8.03
N GLY A 419 25.65 6.16 9.20
CA GLY A 419 24.53 6.69 9.96
C GLY A 419 23.18 6.14 9.49
N TYR A 420 22.11 6.82 9.89
CA TYR A 420 20.74 6.51 9.46
C TYR A 420 20.26 7.52 8.42
N ARG A 421 19.78 7.02 7.29
CA ARG A 421 19.29 7.79 6.14
C ARG A 421 17.97 7.25 5.63
N GLN A 422 17.20 8.14 5.01
CA GLN A 422 15.97 7.82 4.30
C GLN A 422 16.05 8.43 2.90
N ARG A 423 15.88 7.61 1.86
CA ARG A 423 15.62 8.09 0.50
C ARG A 423 14.12 8.00 0.27
N ILE A 424 13.50 9.17 0.12
CA ILE A 424 12.05 9.31 0.04
C ILE A 424 11.69 9.61 -1.40
N TYR A 425 10.92 8.72 -2.01
CA TYR A 425 10.35 8.90 -3.34
C TYR A 425 8.97 9.51 -3.16
N ILE A 426 8.76 10.63 -3.84
CA ILE A 426 7.49 11.34 -3.84
C ILE A 426 6.89 11.31 -5.23
N GLY A 427 5.59 11.53 -5.30
CA GLY A 427 4.87 11.61 -6.55
C GLY A 427 4.02 12.87 -6.60
N ARG A 428 2.71 12.66 -6.47
CA ARG A 428 1.73 13.72 -6.65
C ARG A 428 1.89 14.84 -5.63
N ARG A 429 1.63 16.06 -6.08
CA ARG A 429 1.32 17.22 -5.24
C ARG A 429 -0.09 17.05 -4.69
N VAL A 430 -0.22 17.26 -3.39
CA VAL A 430 -1.51 17.38 -2.70
C VAL A 430 -1.90 18.85 -2.77
N VAL A 431 -3.01 19.14 -3.44
CA VAL A 431 -3.50 20.52 -3.57
C VAL A 431 -4.11 20.89 -2.23
N ALA A 432 -3.73 22.05 -1.67
CA ALA A 432 -4.39 22.56 -0.47
C ALA A 432 -5.85 22.85 -0.79
N ILE A 433 -6.76 22.39 0.09
CA ILE A 433 -8.19 22.72 0.05
C ILE A 433 -8.38 24.23 0.19
#